data_AF-A0A0U3HVH2-F1
#
_entry.id   AF-A0A0U3HVH2-F1
#
_cell.length_a   1.000
_cell.length_b   1.000
_cell.length_c   1.000
_cell.angle_alpha   90.00
_cell.angle_beta   90.00
_cell.angle_gamma   90.00
#
_symmetry.space_group_name_H-M   'P 1'
#
loop_
_entity.id
_entity.type
_entity.pdbx_description
1 polymer ?
#
loop_
_entity_poly.entity_id
_entity_poly.type
_entity_poly.pdbx_seq_one_letter_code
_entity_poly.pdbx_strand_id
1 'polypeptide(L)'
;MYLKVELIFTLCLLRTVMINIHGKSYKKCWDKGKIKMLGFNFADLPKHILTLISVLQKDKEMEYALRNDEYLRRVECVRAIQKAISETKKYQEFCAQNPDREFEFQLSEIWSEACEKCLNAKLAIGLTVNGKVEFWRDRDKLPSDFIKDKGLSLEHMEEMLNVLLLDIEKRMSQLNSNER
;
A
#
# COMPACT_ATOMS: atom_id res chain seq x y z
N MET A 1 13.42 31.98 36.04
CA MET A 1 13.62 30.51 36.24
C MET A 1 13.08 29.68 35.06
N TYR A 2 12.02 30.11 34.38
CA TYR A 2 11.42 29.42 33.21
C TYR A 2 12.32 29.28 31.96
N LEU A 3 13.13 30.29 31.64
CA LEU A 3 14.08 30.26 30.50
C LEU A 3 15.09 29.10 30.53
N LYS A 4 15.42 28.57 31.70
CA LYS A 4 16.35 27.44 31.82
C LYS A 4 15.69 26.12 31.42
N VAL A 5 14.38 25.97 31.61
CA VAL A 5 13.67 24.72 31.34
C VAL A 5 13.42 24.56 29.85
N GLU A 6 13.01 25.65 29.17
CA GLU A 6 12.84 25.65 27.72
C GLU A 6 14.15 25.38 26.99
N LEU A 7 15.25 26.00 27.42
CA LEU A 7 16.57 25.77 26.82
C LEU A 7 17.01 24.31 26.95
N ILE A 8 16.78 23.69 28.12
CA ILE A 8 17.08 22.26 28.34
C ILE A 8 16.21 21.39 27.42
N PHE A 9 14.94 21.73 27.26
CA PHE A 9 14.02 20.97 26.40
C PHE A 9 14.42 21.07 24.92
N THR A 10 14.76 22.26 24.44
CA THR A 10 15.25 22.47 23.06
C THR A 10 16.57 21.76 22.82
N LEU A 11 17.49 21.76 23.79
CA LEU A 11 18.76 21.03 23.71
C LEU A 11 18.56 19.51 23.72
N CYS A 12 17.59 18.99 24.48
CA CYS A 12 17.21 17.58 24.46
C CYS A 12 16.56 17.16 23.14
N LEU A 13 15.72 18.01 22.55
CA LEU A 13 15.13 17.81 21.22
C LEU A 13 16.21 17.82 20.13
N LEU A 14 17.10 18.81 20.14
CA LEU A 14 18.25 18.87 19.23
C LEU A 14 19.17 17.65 19.37
N ARG A 15 19.42 17.19 20.60
CA ARG A 15 20.21 15.97 20.84
C ARG A 15 19.54 14.74 20.24
N THR A 16 18.23 14.59 20.43
CA THR A 16 17.48 13.45 19.89
C THR A 16 17.46 13.45 18.37
N VAL A 17 17.25 14.63 17.76
CA VAL A 17 17.25 14.82 16.31
C VAL A 17 18.65 14.56 15.72
N MET A 18 19.71 15.10 16.33
CA MET A 18 21.08 14.89 15.82
C MET A 18 21.57 13.44 15.97
N ILE A 19 21.15 12.73 17.02
CA ILE A 19 21.46 11.30 17.19
C ILE A 19 20.75 10.45 16.13
N ASN A 20 19.50 10.78 15.80
CA ASN A 20 18.74 10.05 14.78
C ASN A 20 19.23 10.31 13.35
N ILE A 21 19.70 11.53 13.05
CA ILE A 21 20.17 11.90 11.70
C ILE A 21 21.59 11.36 11.40
N HIS A 22 22.49 11.31 12.39
CA HIS A 22 23.92 11.04 12.14
C HIS A 22 24.52 9.80 12.83
N GLY A 23 23.71 8.99 13.53
CA GLY A 23 24.15 7.72 14.11
C GLY A 23 25.25 7.86 15.19
N LYS A 24 25.83 6.72 15.58
CA LYS A 24 26.64 6.52 16.82
C LYS A 24 27.88 7.41 16.97
N SER A 25 28.35 8.08 15.91
CA SER A 25 29.59 8.87 15.95
C SER A 25 29.48 10.15 16.79
N TYR A 26 28.31 10.78 16.90
CA TYR A 26 28.15 12.03 17.67
C TYR A 26 28.04 11.82 19.19
N LYS A 27 27.60 10.64 19.64
CA LYS A 27 27.44 10.32 21.08
C LYS A 27 28.77 10.42 21.83
N LYS A 28 29.88 10.00 21.20
CA LYS A 28 31.23 10.01 21.80
C LYS A 28 31.83 11.40 22.01
N CYS A 29 31.43 12.41 21.22
CA CYS A 29 31.97 13.77 21.31
C CYS A 29 31.30 14.60 22.42
N TRP A 30 30.03 14.32 22.72
CA TRP A 30 29.28 15.02 23.77
C TRP A 30 29.68 14.56 25.18
N ASP A 31 29.83 13.24 25.37
CA ASP A 31 30.15 12.65 26.68
C ASP A 31 31.58 13.00 27.18
N LYS A 32 32.43 13.58 26.33
CA LYS A 32 33.80 14.00 26.67
C LYS A 32 33.99 15.51 26.84
N GLY A 33 32.92 16.31 26.80
CA GLY A 33 32.98 17.76 27.04
C GLY A 33 33.84 18.56 26.04
N LYS A 34 34.25 17.95 24.93
CA LYS A 34 35.07 18.57 23.88
C LYS A 34 34.26 18.71 22.60
N ILE A 35 33.38 19.70 22.57
CA ILE A 35 32.89 20.24 21.29
C ILE A 35 33.37 21.69 21.20
N LYS A 36 34.51 21.90 20.52
CA LYS A 36 34.70 23.15 19.78
C LYS A 36 33.74 23.05 18.60
N MET A 37 32.55 23.64 18.74
CA MET A 37 31.61 23.81 17.62
C MET A 37 32.32 24.72 16.61
N LEU A 38 33.00 24.13 15.63
CA LEU A 38 33.63 24.86 14.54
C LEU A 38 32.54 25.65 13.82
N GLY A 39 32.53 26.98 14.01
CA GLY A 39 31.82 27.93 13.16
C GLY A 39 30.28 27.91 13.21
N PHE A 40 29.64 27.21 14.14
CA PHE A 40 28.17 27.20 14.20
C PHE A 40 27.65 28.47 14.89
N ASN A 41 27.07 29.39 14.12
CA ASN A 41 26.46 30.60 14.64
C ASN A 41 25.10 30.26 15.26
N PHE A 42 24.97 30.43 16.58
CA PHE A 42 23.73 30.18 17.31
C PHE A 42 22.57 31.09 16.85
N ALA A 43 22.85 32.21 16.19
CA ALA A 43 21.84 33.08 15.59
C ALA A 43 21.13 32.45 14.37
N ASP A 44 21.76 31.47 13.71
CA ASP A 44 21.19 30.75 12.56
C ASP A 44 20.49 29.44 12.97
N LEU A 45 20.57 29.05 14.25
CA LEU A 45 19.86 27.89 14.80
C LEU A 45 18.34 27.95 14.55
N PRO A 46 17.64 29.10 14.68
CA PRO A 46 16.22 29.18 14.35
C PRO A 46 15.95 28.89 12.87
N LYS A 47 16.80 29.34 11.95
CA LYS A 47 16.64 29.08 10.51
C LYS A 47 16.81 27.60 10.20
N HIS A 48 17.84 26.96 10.76
CA HIS A 48 18.06 25.52 10.57
C HIS A 48 16.94 24.67 11.17
N ILE A 49 16.41 25.06 12.33
CA ILE A 49 15.24 24.40 12.94
C ILE A 49 14.00 24.55 12.03
N LEU A 50 13.75 25.74 11.49
CA LEU A 50 12.63 25.96 10.55
C LEU A 50 12.79 25.15 9.26
N THR A 51 14.01 25.04 8.71
CA THR A 51 14.28 24.17 7.56
C THR A 51 14.01 22.70 7.89
N LEU A 52 14.45 22.21 9.06
CA LEU A 52 14.20 20.84 9.49
C LEU A 52 12.70 20.57 9.67
N ILE A 53 11.95 21.50 10.27
CA ILE A 53 10.49 21.40 10.40
C ILE A 53 9.84 21.31 9.01
N SER A 54 10.26 22.14 8.05
CA SER A 54 9.73 22.12 6.69
C SER A 54 10.04 20.79 5.96
N VAL A 55 11.24 20.24 6.13
CA VAL A 55 11.59 18.92 5.55
C VAL A 55 10.71 17.83 6.15
N LEU A 56 10.58 17.79 7.48
CA LEU A 56 9.75 16.80 8.16
C LEU A 56 8.26 16.90 7.79
N GLN A 57 7.76 18.12 7.56
CA GLN A 57 6.39 18.33 7.07
C GLN A 57 6.21 17.77 5.66
N LYS A 58 7.16 18.05 4.74
CA LYS A 58 7.13 17.50 3.38
C LYS A 58 7.23 15.98 3.36
N ASP A 59 8.09 15.40 4.19
CA ASP A 59 8.21 13.94 4.31
C ASP A 59 6.91 13.31 4.78
N LYS A 60 6.25 13.94 5.77
CA LYS A 60 4.93 13.51 6.25
C LYS A 60 3.86 13.62 5.16
N GLU A 61 3.80 14.74 4.43
CA GLU A 61 2.86 14.92 3.30
C GLU A 61 3.06 13.88 2.21
N MET A 62 4.32 13.61 1.84
CA MET A 62 4.67 12.58 0.86
C MET A 62 4.25 11.19 1.35
N GLU A 63 4.47 10.87 2.62
CA GLU A 63 4.03 9.59 3.20
C GLU A 63 2.51 9.43 3.16
N TYR A 64 1.73 10.48 3.46
CA TYR A 64 0.27 10.44 3.32
C TYR A 64 -0.16 10.24 1.87
N ALA A 65 0.46 10.95 0.93
CA ALA A 65 0.15 10.80 -0.49
C ALA A 65 0.41 9.36 -0.98
N LEU A 66 1.54 8.76 -0.58
CA LEU A 66 1.87 7.38 -0.92
C LEU A 66 0.88 6.37 -0.31
N ARG A 67 0.46 6.57 0.94
CA ARG A 67 -0.55 5.71 1.59
C ARG A 67 -1.91 5.82 0.89
N ASN A 68 -2.32 7.02 0.50
CA ASN A 68 -3.58 7.23 -0.21
C ASN A 68 -3.56 6.60 -1.61
N ASP A 69 -2.44 6.72 -2.32
CA ASP A 69 -2.25 6.10 -3.63
C ASP A 69 -2.23 4.56 -3.56
N GLU A 70 -1.61 3.97 -2.53
CA GLU A 70 -1.71 2.52 -2.28
C GLU A 70 -3.16 2.11 -2.04
N TYR A 71 -3.90 2.86 -1.23
CA TYR A 71 -5.29 2.60 -0.92
C TYR A 71 -6.18 2.63 -2.18
N LEU A 72 -6.04 3.66 -3.02
CA LEU A 72 -6.79 3.78 -4.28
C LEU A 72 -6.53 2.59 -5.20
N ARG A 73 -5.26 2.16 -5.35
CA ARG A 73 -4.91 0.99 -6.16
C ARG A 73 -5.56 -0.30 -5.65
N ARG A 74 -5.63 -0.50 -4.33
CA ARG A 74 -6.34 -1.65 -3.73
C ARG A 74 -7.84 -1.62 -4.05
N VAL A 75 -8.47 -0.45 -3.92
CA VAL A 75 -9.89 -0.28 -4.28
C VAL A 75 -10.15 -0.59 -5.75
N GLU A 76 -9.27 -0.13 -6.64
CA GLU A 76 -9.37 -0.43 -8.07
C GLU A 76 -9.26 -1.94 -8.37
N CYS A 77 -8.30 -2.65 -7.76
CA CYS A 77 -8.18 -4.12 -7.91
C CYS A 77 -9.47 -4.82 -7.44
N VAL A 78 -10.01 -4.45 -6.28
CA VAL A 78 -11.24 -5.05 -5.74
C VAL A 78 -12.43 -4.83 -6.69
N ARG A 79 -12.62 -3.61 -7.21
CA ARG A 79 -13.68 -3.31 -8.18
C ARG A 79 -13.52 -4.11 -9.47
N ALA A 80 -12.29 -4.25 -9.97
CA ALA A 80 -12.01 -5.00 -11.19
C ALA A 80 -12.30 -6.50 -11.01
N ILE A 81 -11.89 -7.11 -9.88
CA ILE A 81 -12.25 -8.50 -9.56
C ILE A 81 -13.76 -8.65 -9.45
N GLN A 82 -14.45 -7.73 -8.76
CA GLN A 82 -15.91 -7.80 -8.59
C GLN A 82 -16.65 -7.74 -9.94
N LYS A 83 -16.19 -6.88 -10.86
CA LYS A 83 -16.69 -6.84 -12.25
C LYS A 83 -16.46 -8.19 -12.94
N ALA A 84 -15.25 -8.75 -12.86
CA ALA A 84 -14.91 -10.02 -13.49
C ALA A 84 -15.77 -11.19 -12.96
N ILE A 85 -16.00 -11.25 -11.65
CA ILE A 85 -16.88 -12.24 -11.02
C ILE A 85 -18.32 -12.07 -11.52
N SER A 86 -18.84 -10.85 -11.55
CA SER A 86 -20.20 -10.56 -12.01
C SER A 86 -20.43 -11.00 -13.45
N GLU A 87 -19.51 -10.66 -14.37
CA GLU A 87 -19.61 -11.09 -15.77
C GLU A 87 -19.44 -12.61 -15.93
N THR A 88 -18.59 -13.23 -15.10
CA THR A 88 -18.46 -14.70 -15.08
C THR A 88 -19.77 -15.38 -14.67
N LYS A 89 -20.50 -14.84 -13.67
CA LYS A 89 -21.80 -15.36 -13.26
C LYS A 89 -22.82 -15.26 -14.39
N LYS A 90 -22.89 -14.10 -15.06
CA LYS A 90 -23.77 -13.93 -16.23
C LYS A 90 -23.46 -14.96 -17.30
N TYR A 91 -22.19 -15.18 -17.62
CA TYR A 91 -21.80 -16.23 -18.57
C TYR A 91 -22.28 -17.62 -18.13
N GLN A 92 -22.09 -17.98 -16.85
CA GLN A 92 -22.57 -19.26 -16.32
C GLN A 92 -24.10 -19.39 -16.36
N GLU A 93 -24.84 -18.30 -16.19
CA GLU A 93 -26.30 -18.29 -16.27
C GLU A 93 -26.81 -18.46 -17.70
N PHE A 94 -26.21 -17.77 -18.67
CA PHE A 94 -26.72 -17.71 -20.05
C PHE A 94 -26.07 -18.69 -21.02
N CYS A 95 -24.80 -19.06 -20.80
CA CYS A 95 -23.99 -19.83 -21.74
C CYS A 95 -23.61 -21.24 -21.23
N ALA A 96 -24.07 -21.66 -20.05
CA ALA A 96 -23.69 -22.97 -19.48
C ALA A 96 -24.00 -24.17 -20.38
N GLN A 97 -25.08 -24.10 -21.16
CA GLN A 97 -25.48 -25.20 -22.05
C GLN A 97 -24.90 -25.06 -23.47
N ASN A 98 -24.56 -23.84 -23.88
CA ASN A 98 -24.01 -23.52 -25.19
C ASN A 98 -22.84 -22.55 -25.02
N PRO A 99 -21.62 -23.08 -24.84
CA PRO A 99 -20.42 -22.26 -24.66
C PRO A 99 -20.21 -21.32 -25.85
N ASP A 100 -20.12 -20.02 -25.57
CA ASP A 100 -19.83 -18.99 -26.57
C ASP A 100 -18.37 -18.59 -26.47
N ARG A 101 -17.59 -18.94 -27.50
CA ARG A 101 -16.15 -18.71 -27.49
C ARG A 101 -15.77 -17.23 -27.52
N GLU A 102 -16.59 -16.39 -28.15
CA GLU A 102 -16.37 -14.95 -28.19
C GLU A 102 -16.55 -14.36 -26.77
N PHE A 103 -17.59 -14.80 -26.07
CA PHE A 103 -17.82 -14.36 -24.70
C PHE A 103 -16.73 -14.89 -23.74
N GLU A 104 -16.24 -16.11 -23.91
CA GLU A 104 -15.09 -16.61 -23.13
C GLU A 104 -13.84 -15.76 -23.34
N PHE A 105 -13.57 -15.31 -24.57
CA PHE A 105 -12.45 -14.43 -24.85
C PHE A 105 -12.60 -13.08 -24.14
N GLN A 106 -13.80 -12.48 -24.20
CA GLN A 106 -14.13 -11.25 -23.46
C GLN A 106 -13.96 -11.42 -21.95
N LEU A 107 -14.35 -12.57 -21.39
CA LEU A 107 -14.09 -12.88 -19.98
C LEU A 107 -12.58 -12.88 -19.69
N SER A 108 -11.76 -13.48 -20.56
CA SER A 108 -10.30 -13.44 -20.42
C SER A 108 -9.78 -12.00 -20.39
N GLU A 109 -10.29 -11.10 -21.22
CA GLU A 109 -9.89 -9.68 -21.21
C GLU A 109 -10.27 -8.97 -19.91
N ILE A 110 -11.49 -9.22 -19.40
CA ILE A 110 -11.96 -8.64 -18.13
C ILE A 110 -11.13 -9.17 -16.96
N TRP A 111 -10.82 -10.46 -16.93
CA TRP A 111 -9.93 -11.06 -15.94
C TRP A 111 -8.49 -10.52 -16.09
N SER A 112 -8.05 -10.19 -17.29
CA SER A 112 -6.72 -9.59 -17.55
C SER A 112 -6.65 -8.17 -16.99
N GLU A 113 -7.69 -7.36 -17.17
CA GLU A 113 -7.82 -6.03 -16.55
C GLU A 113 -7.73 -6.16 -15.02
N ALA A 114 -8.46 -7.11 -14.43
CA ALA A 114 -8.40 -7.37 -12.99
C ALA A 114 -6.99 -7.79 -12.54
N CYS A 115 -6.31 -8.64 -13.30
CA CYS A 115 -4.94 -9.08 -13.02
C CYS A 115 -3.99 -7.88 -12.95
N GLU A 116 -4.01 -7.02 -13.97
CA GLU A 116 -3.18 -5.82 -14.04
C GLU A 116 -3.39 -4.91 -12.83
N LYS A 117 -4.65 -4.65 -12.46
CA LYS A 117 -4.98 -3.83 -11.30
C LYS A 117 -4.45 -4.43 -10.01
N CYS A 118 -4.51 -5.75 -9.85
CA CYS A 118 -4.02 -6.41 -8.64
C CYS A 118 -2.49 -6.47 -8.57
N LEU A 119 -1.79 -6.60 -9.71
CA LEU A 119 -0.34 -6.47 -9.77
C LEU A 119 0.10 -5.03 -9.42
N ASN A 120 -0.60 -4.02 -9.95
CA ASN A 120 -0.35 -2.61 -9.62
C ASN A 120 -0.57 -2.31 -8.13
N ALA A 121 -1.54 -2.97 -7.50
CA ALA A 121 -1.79 -2.93 -6.07
C ALA A 121 -0.83 -3.80 -5.24
N LYS A 122 0.07 -4.55 -5.87
CA LYS A 122 1.03 -5.49 -5.25
C LYS A 122 0.34 -6.56 -4.38
N LEU A 123 -0.83 -7.03 -4.80
CA LEU A 123 -1.60 -8.03 -4.07
C LEU A 123 -1.27 -9.44 -4.55
N ALA A 124 -1.05 -10.36 -3.62
CA ALA A 124 -0.69 -11.76 -3.92
C ALA A 124 -1.75 -12.49 -4.76
N ILE A 125 -3.03 -12.08 -4.64
CA ILE A 125 -4.15 -12.59 -5.44
C ILE A 125 -3.93 -12.43 -6.94
N GLY A 126 -3.08 -11.48 -7.38
CA GLY A 126 -2.79 -11.24 -8.79
C GLY A 126 -2.33 -12.49 -9.54
N LEU A 127 -1.61 -13.40 -8.89
CA LEU A 127 -1.20 -14.67 -9.50
C LEU A 127 -2.38 -15.61 -9.74
N THR A 128 -3.30 -15.72 -8.78
CA THR A 128 -4.53 -16.52 -8.92
C THR A 128 -5.44 -15.93 -10.00
N VAL A 129 -5.57 -14.59 -10.02
CA VAL A 129 -6.31 -13.86 -11.06
C VAL A 129 -5.70 -14.11 -12.44
N ASN A 130 -4.37 -14.15 -12.57
CA ASN A 130 -3.71 -14.49 -13.83
C ASN A 130 -4.08 -15.91 -14.30
N GLY A 131 -4.17 -16.88 -13.39
CA GLY A 131 -4.63 -18.23 -13.74
C GLY A 131 -6.07 -18.25 -14.27
N LYS A 132 -6.93 -17.31 -13.85
CA LYS A 132 -8.28 -17.14 -14.44
C LYS A 132 -8.22 -16.60 -15.87
N VAL A 133 -7.28 -15.71 -16.18
CA VAL A 133 -7.05 -15.21 -17.54
C VAL A 133 -6.73 -16.38 -18.46
N GLU A 134 -5.76 -17.21 -18.06
CA GLU A 134 -5.33 -18.39 -18.80
C GLU A 134 -6.49 -19.38 -18.99
N PHE A 135 -7.26 -19.65 -17.92
CA PHE A 135 -8.42 -20.53 -17.97
C PHE A 135 -9.47 -20.12 -19.02
N TRP A 136 -9.78 -18.82 -19.13
CA TRP A 136 -10.76 -18.33 -20.09
C TRP A 136 -10.16 -18.18 -21.50
N ARG A 137 -8.87 -17.88 -21.59
CA ARG A 137 -8.15 -17.76 -22.85
C ARG A 137 -7.90 -19.10 -23.52
N ASP A 138 -7.67 -20.16 -22.77
CA ASP A 138 -7.36 -21.47 -23.34
C ASP A 138 -8.59 -22.13 -23.96
N ARG A 139 -8.38 -22.84 -25.07
CA ARG A 139 -9.43 -23.64 -25.72
C ARG A 139 -9.65 -24.96 -24.99
N ASP A 140 -8.56 -25.54 -24.50
CA ASP A 140 -8.59 -26.81 -23.79
C ASP A 140 -8.92 -26.53 -22.33
N LYS A 141 -10.13 -26.89 -21.92
CA LYS A 141 -10.56 -26.67 -20.54
C LYS A 141 -9.76 -27.55 -19.59
N LEU A 142 -9.23 -26.92 -18.54
CA LEU A 142 -8.53 -27.60 -17.47
C LEU A 142 -9.48 -28.56 -16.73
N PRO A 143 -8.98 -29.72 -16.23
CA PRO A 143 -9.77 -30.62 -15.40
C PRO A 143 -10.32 -29.91 -14.15
N SER A 144 -11.52 -30.30 -13.71
CA SER A 144 -12.18 -29.67 -12.54
C SER A 144 -11.32 -29.71 -11.27
N ASP A 145 -10.59 -30.81 -11.06
CA ASP A 145 -9.70 -30.97 -9.90
C ASP A 145 -8.55 -29.96 -9.94
N PHE A 146 -7.98 -29.71 -11.12
CA PHE A 146 -6.93 -28.73 -11.30
C PHE A 146 -7.43 -27.30 -11.05
N ILE A 147 -8.66 -26.99 -11.47
CA ILE A 147 -9.30 -25.69 -11.22
C ILE A 147 -9.45 -25.46 -9.71
N LYS A 148 -9.89 -26.47 -8.97
CA LYS A 148 -10.03 -26.39 -7.50
C LYS A 148 -8.68 -26.25 -6.81
N ASP A 149 -7.70 -27.09 -7.16
CA ASP A 149 -6.37 -27.08 -6.56
C ASP A 149 -5.62 -25.76 -6.77
N LYS A 150 -5.89 -25.08 -7.88
CA LYS A 150 -5.31 -23.77 -8.20
C LYS A 150 -6.10 -22.58 -7.64
N GLY A 151 -7.21 -22.82 -6.94
CA GLY A 151 -8.08 -21.75 -6.45
C GLY A 151 -8.76 -20.98 -7.59
N LEU A 152 -8.91 -21.59 -8.75
CA LEU A 152 -9.55 -21.00 -9.93
C LEU A 152 -11.05 -21.27 -9.96
N SER A 153 -11.66 -21.76 -8.89
CA SER A 153 -13.12 -21.81 -8.79
C SER A 153 -13.69 -20.40 -8.59
N LEU A 154 -14.95 -20.17 -8.97
CA LEU A 154 -15.56 -18.86 -8.79
C LEU A 154 -15.76 -18.55 -7.31
N GLU A 155 -16.17 -19.56 -6.54
CA GLU A 155 -16.40 -19.47 -5.09
C GLU A 155 -15.12 -19.04 -4.36
N HIS A 156 -13.97 -19.62 -4.74
CA HIS A 156 -12.70 -19.25 -4.12
C HIS A 156 -12.33 -17.79 -4.43
N MET A 157 -12.57 -17.32 -5.66
CA MET A 157 -12.33 -15.92 -6.02
C MET A 157 -13.23 -14.96 -5.22
N GLU A 158 -14.47 -15.35 -4.92
CA GLU A 158 -15.38 -14.58 -4.07
C GLU A 158 -14.92 -14.53 -2.62
N GLU A 159 -14.47 -15.66 -2.06
CA GLU A 159 -13.89 -15.71 -0.72
C GLU A 159 -12.68 -14.78 -0.61
N MET A 160 -11.75 -14.85 -1.58
CA MET A 160 -10.58 -13.98 -1.60
C MET A 160 -10.97 -12.50 -1.75
N LEU A 161 -11.98 -12.17 -2.57
CA LEU A 161 -12.50 -10.80 -2.71
C LEU A 161 -13.06 -10.28 -1.38
N ASN A 162 -13.83 -11.10 -0.65
CA ASN A 162 -14.39 -10.72 0.64
C ASN A 162 -13.30 -10.41 1.67
N VAL A 163 -12.21 -11.18 1.69
CA VAL A 163 -11.06 -10.90 2.55
C VAL A 163 -10.42 -9.54 2.21
N LEU A 164 -10.29 -9.21 0.93
CA LEU A 164 -9.76 -7.90 0.51
C LEU A 164 -10.67 -6.74 0.88
N LEU A 165 -11.99 -6.92 0.72
CA LEU A 165 -12.98 -5.91 1.11
C LEU A 165 -12.88 -5.59 2.61
N LEU A 166 -12.79 -6.61 3.47
CA LEU A 166 -12.63 -6.42 4.92
C LEU A 166 -11.33 -5.69 5.28
N ASP A 167 -10.21 -5.97 4.59
CA ASP A 167 -8.95 -5.23 4.79
C ASP A 167 -9.10 -3.74 4.42
N ILE A 168 -9.78 -3.45 3.30
CA ILE A 168 -10.04 -2.07 2.85
C ILE A 168 -10.92 -1.32 3.84
N GLU A 169 -12.03 -1.91 4.30
CA GLU A 169 -12.95 -1.30 5.27
C GLU A 169 -12.26 -1.01 6.62
N LYS A 170 -11.42 -1.95 7.08
CA LYS A 170 -10.63 -1.77 8.31
C LYS A 170 -9.65 -0.61 8.19
N ARG A 171 -8.95 -0.49 7.06
CA ARG A 171 -8.01 0.62 6.79
C ARG A 171 -8.74 1.96 6.70
N MET A 172 -9.90 2.00 6.04
CA MET A 172 -10.73 3.21 5.96
C MET A 172 -11.17 3.68 7.37
N SER A 173 -11.60 2.76 8.22
CA SER A 173 -11.98 3.05 9.61
C SER A 173 -10.83 3.61 10.44
N GLN A 174 -9.60 3.12 10.21
CA GLN A 174 -8.39 3.63 10.87
C GLN A 174 -8.00 5.04 10.40
N LEU A 175 -8.18 5.35 9.12
CA LEU A 175 -7.91 6.69 8.61
C LEU A 175 -8.87 7.72 9.23
N ASN A 176 -10.17 7.41 9.26
CA ASN A 176 -11.20 8.29 9.81
C ASN A 176 -11.08 8.51 11.34
N SER A 177 -10.43 7.60 12.06
CA SER A 177 -10.22 7.74 13.52
C SER A 177 -8.98 8.56 13.87
N ASN A 178 -8.00 8.67 12.97
CA ASN A 178 -6.81 9.50 13.16
C ASN A 178 -7.03 10.99 12.82
N GLU A 179 -8.14 11.31 12.14
CA GLU A 179 -8.53 12.68 11.79
C GLU A 179 -9.41 13.37 12.86
N ARG A 180 -9.81 12.64 13.91
CA ARG A 180 -10.59 13.17 15.05
C ARG A 180 -9.69 13.39 16.26
#